data_AF-A0A445AN93-F1
#
_entry.id   AF-A0A445AN93-F1
#
_cell.length_a   1.000
_cell.length_b   1.000
_cell.length_c   1.000
_cell.angle_alpha   90.00
_cell.angle_beta   90.00
_cell.angle_gamma   90.00
#
_symmetry.space_group_name_H-M   'P 1'
#
loop_
_entity.id
_entity.type
_entity.pdbx_description
1 polymer ?
#
loop_
_entity_poly.entity_id
_entity_poly.type
_entity_poly.pdbx_seq_one_letter_code
_entity_poly.pdbx_strand_id
1 'polypeptide(L)' 'MVLLLYLKKNPNVVSVFKNKGHKLMTTRSWEFLGLESSNGIVPKDSIWEKAKYGEGAIIANIDTGEVTFLSS' A
#
# COMPACT_ATOMS: atom_id res chain seq x y z
N MET A 1 -28.22 -15.13 0.48
CA MET A 1 -29.19 -14.19 1.09
C MET A 1 -29.69 -14.67 2.45
N VAL A 2 -30.08 -15.94 2.58
CA VAL A 2 -30.67 -16.50 3.82
C VAL A 2 -29.74 -16.46 5.06
N LEU A 3 -28.45 -16.79 4.90
CA LEU A 3 -27.48 -16.77 6.01
C LEU A 3 -27.31 -15.38 6.65
N LEU A 4 -27.40 -14.33 5.84
CA LEU A 4 -27.22 -12.95 6.27
C LEU A 4 -28.38 -12.48 7.17
N LEU A 5 -29.59 -12.95 6.86
CA LEU A 5 -30.79 -12.70 7.67
C LEU A 5 -30.78 -13.46 8.99
N TYR A 6 -30.23 -14.68 9.00
CA TYR A 6 -30.04 -15.46 10.22
C TYR A 6 -29.05 -14.77 11.18
N LEU A 7 -27.89 -14.36 10.68
CA LEU A 7 -26.86 -13.70 11.49
C LEU A 7 -27.31 -12.35 12.07
N LYS A 8 -28.09 -11.57 11.31
CA LYS A 8 -28.65 -10.28 11.79
C LYS A 8 -29.62 -10.42 12.96
N LYS A 9 -30.19 -11.60 13.19
CA LYS A 9 -31.11 -11.85 14.31
C LYS A 9 -30.40 -12.28 15.59
N ASN A 10 -29.10 -12.54 15.55
CA ASN A 10 -28.33 -12.90 16.72
C ASN A 10 -28.02 -11.62 17.54
N PRO A 11 -28.45 -11.52 18.80
CA PRO A 11 -28.23 -10.33 19.63
C PRO A 11 -26.74 -10.02 19.91
N ASN A 12 -25.85 -11.00 19.68
CA ASN A 12 -24.41 -10.82 19.82
C ASN A 12 -23.72 -10.32 18.53
N VAL A 13 -24.47 -10.08 17.45
CA VAL A 13 -23.94 -9.59 16.17
C VAL A 13 -24.24 -8.10 16.02
N VAL A 14 -23.20 -7.27 15.95
CA VAL A 14 -23.33 -5.80 15.81
C VAL A 14 -23.71 -5.39 14.38
N SER A 15 -23.05 -5.94 13.36
CA SER A 15 -23.34 -5.61 11.95
C SER A 15 -22.86 -6.68 10.98
N VAL A 16 -23.48 -6.73 9.79
CA VAL A 16 -23.11 -7.66 8.71
C VAL A 16 -23.14 -6.94 7.37
N PHE A 17 -22.03 -7.00 6.64
CA PHE A 17 -21.88 -6.42 5.30
C PHE A 17 -21.44 -7.49 4.30
N LYS A 18 -21.89 -7.35 3.06
CA LYS A 18 -21.40 -8.22 1.98
C LYS A 18 -19.95 -7.83 1.67
N ASN A 19 -19.07 -8.84 1.59
CA ASN A 19 -17.71 -8.63 1.12
C ASN A 19 -17.71 -8.03 -0.30
N LYS A 20 -16.83 -7.07 -0.56
CA LYS A 20 -16.65 -6.41 -1.86
C LYS A 20 -15.21 -6.60 -2.30
N GLY A 21 -15.01 -7.17 -3.49
CA GLY A 21 -13.70 -7.19 -4.13
C GLY A 21 -13.37 -5.79 -4.65
N HIS A 22 -12.10 -5.39 -4.51
CA HIS A 22 -11.56 -4.16 -5.07
C HIS A 22 -10.63 -4.51 -6.23
N LYS A 23 -10.64 -3.70 -7.29
CA LYS A 23 -9.70 -3.84 -8.41
C LYS A 23 -8.40 -3.12 -8.04
N LEU A 24 -7.27 -3.73 -8.39
CA LEU A 24 -5.96 -3.10 -8.31
C LEU A 24 -5.94 -1.87 -9.23
N MET A 25 -5.50 -0.73 -8.70
CA MET A 25 -5.33 0.52 -9.46
C MET A 25 -3.83 0.85 -9.48
N THR A 26 -3.17 0.69 -10.63
CA THR A 26 -1.76 1.07 -10.79
C THR A 26 -1.60 2.15 -11.86
N THR A 27 -0.80 3.17 -11.56
CA THR A 27 -0.23 4.09 -12.54
C THR A 27 1.24 3.71 -12.72
N ARG A 28 1.63 3.20 -13.91
CA ARG A 28 3.03 2.84 -14.19
C ARG A 28 3.83 4.10 -14.55
N SER A 29 4.15 4.93 -13.58
CA SER A 29 5.05 6.07 -13.78
C SER A 29 6.14 6.06 -12.72
N TRP A 30 7.32 5.57 -13.11
CA TRP A 30 8.55 5.67 -12.33
C TRP A 30 9.05 7.12 -12.23
N GLU A 31 8.65 7.95 -13.19
CA GLU A 31 9.01 9.37 -13.29
C GLU A 31 8.25 10.24 -12.28
N PHE A 32 7.25 9.69 -11.59
CA PHE A 32 6.26 10.44 -10.81
C PHE A 32 6.85 11.27 -9.66
N LEU A 33 7.98 10.85 -9.09
CA LEU A 33 8.57 11.58 -7.96
C LEU A 33 9.48 12.71 -8.43
N GLY A 34 10.19 12.57 -9.57
CA GLY A 34 11.07 13.62 -10.10
C GLY A 34 12.21 14.03 -9.16
N LEU A 35 12.67 13.13 -8.27
CA LEU A 35 13.59 13.44 -7.16
C LEU A 35 15.04 12.96 -7.36
N GLU A 36 15.36 12.34 -8.49
CA GLU A 36 16.72 11.97 -8.90
C GLU A 36 17.14 12.86 -10.07
N SER A 37 18.40 13.30 -10.11
CA SER A 37 18.90 13.96 -11.32
C SER A 37 18.97 12.96 -12.48
N SER A 38 19.03 13.44 -13.73
CA SER A 38 18.97 12.59 -14.93
C SER A 38 20.06 11.52 -15.04
N ASN A 39 21.06 11.52 -14.15
CA ASN A 39 22.12 10.53 -14.03
C ASN A 39 22.05 9.69 -12.73
N GLY A 40 20.95 9.77 -11.97
CA GLY A 40 20.74 9.03 -10.72
C GLY A 40 21.50 9.61 -9.51
N ILE A 41 22.12 10.78 -9.63
CA ILE A 41 22.84 11.40 -8.51
C ILE A 41 21.86 12.16 -7.61
N VAL A 42 21.88 11.87 -6.32
CA VAL A 42 21.15 12.61 -5.28
C VAL A 42 21.99 13.79 -4.82
N PRO A 43 21.54 15.05 -4.99
CA PRO A 43 22.28 16.22 -4.51
C PRO A 43 22.40 16.22 -2.97
N LYS A 44 23.52 16.72 -2.44
CA LYS A 44 23.75 16.84 -0.98
C LYS A 44 22.69 17.67 -0.27
N ASP A 45 22.17 18.71 -0.94
CA ASP A 45 21.13 19.58 -0.38
C ASP A 45 19.70 19.09 -0.66
N SER A 46 19.55 17.89 -1.22
CA SER A 46 18.25 17.30 -1.54
C SER A 46 17.41 17.01 -0.30
N ILE A 47 16.10 16.88 -0.51
CA ILE A 47 15.18 16.49 0.56
C ILE A 47 15.43 15.06 1.05
N TRP A 48 15.99 14.17 0.22
CA TRP A 48 16.35 12.81 0.62
C TRP A 48 17.41 12.77 1.72
N GLU A 49 18.50 13.50 1.52
CA GLU A 49 19.58 13.62 2.52
C GLU A 49 19.08 14.31 3.79
N LYS A 50 18.33 15.42 3.65
CA LYS A 50 17.78 16.17 4.79
C LYS A 50 16.76 15.36 5.61
N ALA A 51 15.95 14.54 4.94
CA ALA A 51 14.99 13.64 5.59
C ALA A 51 15.60 12.29 5.99
N LYS A 52 16.91 12.11 5.81
CA LYS A 52 17.63 10.85 6.06
C LYS A 52 16.95 9.63 5.43
N TYR A 53 16.46 9.79 4.20
CA TYR A 53 15.76 8.75 3.45
C TYR A 53 14.55 8.13 4.20
N GLY A 54 13.94 8.90 5.12
CA GLY A 54 12.81 8.42 5.91
C GLY A 54 13.21 7.60 7.14
N GLU A 55 14.44 7.75 7.65
CA GLU A 55 14.85 7.13 8.93
C GLU A 55 13.81 7.39 10.02
N GLY A 56 13.29 6.32 10.62
CA GLY A 56 12.25 6.39 11.66
C GLY A 56 10.81 6.47 11.16
N ALA A 57 10.58 6.58 9.84
CA ALA A 57 9.25 6.47 9.25
C ALA A 57 8.82 5.01 9.10
N ILE A 58 7.54 4.73 9.34
CA ILE A 58 6.93 3.42 9.08
C ILE A 58 5.88 3.61 7.98
N ILE A 59 6.09 2.96 6.84
CA ILE A 59 5.15 2.98 5.70
C ILE A 59 4.49 1.60 5.61
N ALA A 60 3.22 1.52 5.99
CA ALA A 60 2.44 0.28 5.86
C ALA A 60 1.86 0.16 4.45
N ASN A 61 2.36 -0.79 3.67
CA ASN A 61 1.85 -1.08 2.33
C ASN A 61 0.78 -2.18 2.38
N ILE A 62 -0.43 -1.89 1.88
CA ILE A 62 -1.51 -2.87 1.72
C ILE A 62 -1.76 -3.03 0.23
N ASP A 63 -1.08 -4.00 -0.37
CA ASP A 63 -1.12 -4.27 -1.81
C ASP A 63 -1.06 -5.79 -2.07
N THR A 64 -0.82 -6.21 -3.32
CA THR A 64 -0.72 -7.62 -3.74
C THR A 64 0.46 -8.39 -3.14
N GLY A 65 1.30 -7.72 -2.35
CA GLY A 65 2.55 -8.26 -1.82
C GLY A 65 3.72 -8.07 -2.78
N GLU A 66 4.92 -8.26 -2.25
CA GLU A 66 6.18 -8.25 -3.00
C GLU A 66 6.53 -9.67 -3.44
N VAL A 67 6.91 -9.86 -4.70
CA VAL A 67 7.47 -11.13 -5.17
C VAL A 67 8.96 -11.11 -4.91
N THR A 68 9.42 -11.75 -3.84
CA THR A 68 10.84 -12.09 -3.67
C THR A 68 11.13 -13.38 -4.42
N PHE A 69 11.80 -13.28 -5.58
CA PHE A 69 12.47 -14.44 -6.14
C PHE A 69 13.68 -14.73 -5.27
N LEU A 70 13.68 -15.87 -4.57
CA LEU A 70 14.92 -16.43 -4.05
C LEU A 70 15.75 -16.82 -5.28
N SER A 71 16.84 -16.08 -5.53
CA SER A 71 17.85 -16.51 -6.49
C SER A 71 18.40 -17.85 -6.01
N SER A 72 18.14 -18.91 -6.76
CA SER A 72 18.93 -20.15 -6.75
C SER A 72 20.36 -19.87 -7.17
#